data_AF-A0A1Q7K861-F1
#
_entry.id   AF-A0A1Q7K861-F1
#
_cell.length_a   1.000
_cell.length_b   1.000
_cell.length_c   1.000
_cell.angle_alpha   90.00
_cell.angle_beta   90.00
_cell.angle_gamma   90.00
#
_symmetry.space_group_name_H-M   'P 1'
#
loop_
_entity.id
_entity.type
_entity.pdbx_description
1 polymer ?
#
loop_
_entity_poly.entity_id
_entity_poly.type
_entity_poly.pdbx_seq_one_letter_code
_entity_poly.pdbx_strand_id
1 'polypeptide(L)' 'MNRIFTSIRAYHNLSNSPRVCKDCDQLATKDALFDVGDGIAVIERYCDECAKTIENSNRSSV' A
#
# COMPACT_ATOMS: atom_id res chain seq x y z
N MET A 1 11.71 -12.44 -4.82
CA MET A 1 10.29 -12.50 -4.40
C MET A 1 9.52 -11.57 -5.30
N ASN A 2 8.54 -12.10 -6.04
CA ASN A 2 7.68 -11.27 -6.87
C ASN A 2 6.60 -10.69 -5.96
N ARG A 3 6.57 -9.36 -5.77
CA ARG A 3 5.42 -8.70 -5.17
C ARG A 3 4.60 -8.11 -6.31
N ILE A 4 3.35 -8.51 -6.40
CA ILE A 4 2.43 -8.03 -7.42
C ILE A 4 1.45 -7.12 -6.71
N PHE A 5 1.43 -5.85 -7.09
CA PHE A 5 0.41 -4.93 -6.60
C PHE A 5 -0.96 -5.44 -7.01
N THR A 6 -1.85 -5.58 -6.02
CA THR A 6 -3.21 -6.06 -6.25
C THR A 6 -4.20 -4.91 -6.21
N SER A 7 -4.15 -4.09 -5.16
CA SER A 7 -5.07 -2.96 -5.00
C SER A 7 -4.59 -1.98 -3.94
N ILE A 8 -5.12 -0.76 -3.98
CA ILE A 8 -4.92 0.25 -2.93
C ILE A 8 -6.28 0.74 -2.44
N ARG A 9 -6.41 0.94 -1.12
CA ARG A 9 -7.66 1.37 -0.49
C ARG A 9 -7.39 2.41 0.60
N ALA A 10 -8.44 3.14 0.97
CA ALA A 10 -8.38 4.06 2.10
C ALA A 10 -8.04 3.29 3.39
N TYR A 11 -7.03 3.75 4.12
CA TYR A 11 -6.72 3.22 5.44
C TYR A 11 -7.75 3.76 6.43
N HIS A 12 -8.66 2.89 6.87
CA HIS A 12 -9.58 3.21 7.96
C HIS A 12 -8.88 2.90 9.29
N ASN A 13 -8.42 3.94 9.97
CA ASN A 13 -7.70 3.80 11.22
C ASN A 13 -8.65 3.40 12.36
N LEU A 14 -8.91 2.10 12.50
CA LEU A 14 -9.68 1.53 13.61
C LEU A 14 -8.83 1.34 14.88
N SER A 15 -7.52 1.53 14.79
CA SER A 15 -6.58 1.29 15.89
C SER A 15 -5.98 2.62 16.35
N ASN A 16 -5.90 2.84 17.65
CA ASN A 16 -5.48 4.13 18.24
C ASN A 16 -3.97 4.44 18.07
N SER A 17 -3.29 3.77 17.13
CA SER A 17 -1.87 3.98 16.82
C SER A 17 -1.73 4.58 15.41
N PRO A 18 -1.11 5.77 15.28
CA PRO A 18 -0.77 6.30 13.97
C PRO A 18 0.26 5.38 13.33
N ARG A 19 -0.10 4.77 12.21
CA ARG A 19 0.87 4.04 11.37
C ARG A 19 1.47 5.02 10.38
N VAL A 20 2.78 4.94 10.24
CA VAL A 20 3.55 5.77 9.32
C VAL A 20 3.65 5.13 7.94
N CYS A 21 3.85 5.97 6.94
CA CYS A 21 4.11 5.61 5.56
C CYS A 21 5.42 4.83 5.51
N LYS A 22 5.43 3.72 4.78
CA LYS A 22 6.59 2.85 4.61
C LYS A 22 7.78 3.56 3.94
N ASP A 23 7.52 4.59 3.15
CA ASP A 23 8.50 5.20 2.23
C ASP A 23 9.02 6.56 2.71
N CYS A 24 8.18 7.35 3.40
CA CYS A 24 8.49 8.72 3.77
C CYS A 24 8.24 9.06 5.25
N ASP A 25 7.90 8.06 6.08
CA ASP A 25 7.59 8.21 7.52
C ASP A 25 6.46 9.19 7.88
N GLN A 26 5.74 9.74 6.89
CA GLN A 26 4.55 10.57 7.11
C GLN A 26 3.36 9.74 7.61
N LEU A 27 2.26 10.38 8.00
CA LEU A 27 1.04 9.65 8.37
C LEU A 27 0.50 8.83 7.19
N ALA A 28 0.30 7.53 7.39
CA ALA A 28 -0.29 6.69 6.38
C ALA A 28 -1.82 6.86 6.33
N THR A 29 -2.34 7.03 5.12
CA THR A 29 -3.77 7.23 4.82
C THR A 29 -4.30 6.18 3.85
N LYS A 30 -3.43 5.33 3.31
CA LYS A 30 -3.74 4.30 2.32
C LYS A 30 -3.10 2.96 2.69
N ASP A 31 -3.83 1.89 2.46
CA ASP A 31 -3.34 0.51 2.52
C ASP A 31 -3.18 -0.01 1.09
N ALA A 32 -1.96 -0.38 0.72
CA ALA A 32 -1.65 -1.06 -0.53
C ALA A 32 -1.49 -2.56 -0.27
N LEU A 33 -2.22 -3.36 -1.04
CA LEU A 33 -2.17 -4.81 -1.01
C LEU A 33 -1.21 -5.30 -2.10
N PHE A 34 -0.31 -6.18 -1.70
CA PHE A 34 0.63 -6.87 -2.58
C PHE A 34 0.47 -8.37 -2.41
N ASP A 35 0.26 -9.08 -3.50
CA ASP A 35 0.36 -10.53 -3.53
C ASP A 35 1.84 -10.92 -3.61
N VAL A 36 2.28 -11.82 -2.73
CA VAL A 36 3.69 -12.30 -2.71
C VAL A 36 3.80 -13.78 -3.07
N GLY A 37 2.75 -14.37 -3.63
CA GLY A 37 2.66 -15.80 -3.94
C GLY A 37 2.13 -16.66 -2.78
N ASP A 38 1.86 -17.94 -3.07
CA ASP A 38 1.42 -18.95 -2.08
C ASP A 38 0.13 -18.58 -1.31
N GLY A 39 -0.73 -17.74 -1.91
CA GLY A 39 -1.94 -17.22 -1.27
C GLY A 39 -1.65 -16.22 -0.14
N ILE A 40 -0.42 -15.71 -0.05
CA ILE A 40 0.01 -14.74 0.94
C ILE A 40 -0.10 -13.34 0.33
N ALA A 41 -0.86 -12.47 1.02
CA ALA A 41 -0.93 -11.05 0.71
C ALA A 41 -0.31 -10.21 1.83
N VAL A 42 0.50 -9.23 1.46
CA VAL A 42 1.11 -8.24 2.35
C VAL A 42 0.36 -6.92 2.22
N ILE A 43 0.08 -6.30 3.36
CA ILE A 43 -0.51 -4.96 3.41
C ILE A 43 0.59 -3.99 3.84
N GLU A 44 0.97 -3.10 2.94
CA GLU A 44 1.88 -2.00 3.23
C GLU A 44 1.08 -0.69 3.30
N ARG A 45 1.52 0.23 4.17
CA ARG A 45 0.82 1.49 4.37
C ARG A 45 1.59 2.65 3.79
N TYR A 46 0.88 3.52 3.10
CA TYR A 46 1.44 4.67 2.40
C TYR A 46 0.63 5.94 2.70
N CYS A 47 1.29 7.09 2.62
CA CYS A 47 0.61 8.38 2.51
C CYS A 47 0.00 8.54 1.11
N ASP A 48 -0.89 9.51 0.91
CA ASP A 48 -1.55 9.75 -0.39
C ASP A 48 -0.56 9.99 -1.54
N GLU A 49 0.58 10.63 -1.28
CA GLU A 49 1.59 10.90 -2.31
C GLU A 49 2.29 9.63 -2.77
N CYS A 50 2.84 8.85 -1.82
CA CYS A 50 3.48 7.57 -2.13
C CYS A 50 2.47 6.57 -2.72
N ALA A 51 1.23 6.56 -2.21
CA ALA A 51 0.14 5.73 -2.72
C ALA A 51 -0.16 5.99 -4.20
N LYS A 52 -0.22 7.25 -4.62
CA LYS A 52 -0.40 7.61 -6.04
C LYS A 52 0.72 7.10 -6.92
N THR A 53 1.96 7.15 -6.44
CA THR A 53 3.13 6.63 -7.18
C THR A 53 3.01 5.12 -7.40
N ILE A 54 2.58 4.37 -6.39
CA ILE A 54 2.33 2.93 -6.48
C ILE A 54 1.18 2.64 -7.46
N GLU A 55 0.07 3.37 -7.35
CA GLU A 55 -1.10 3.21 -8.23
C GLU A 55 -0.75 3.47 -9.70
N ASN A 56 0.01 4.54 -9.98
CA ASN A 56 0.42 4.88 -11.35
C ASN A 56 1.46 3.90 -11.90
N SER A 57 2.43 3.47 -11.09
CA SER A 57 3.48 2.54 -11.53
C SER A 57 2.93 1.16 -11.95
N ASN A 58 1.80 0.74 -11.37
CA ASN A 58 1.18 -0.54 -11.69
C ASN A 58 0.11 -0.44 -12.80
N ARG A 59 -0.31 0.77 -13.18
CA ARG A 59 -1.29 0.99 -14.27
C ARG A 59 -0.72 0.75 -15.67
N SER A 60 0.60 0.54 -15.79
CA SER A 60 1.28 0.27 -17.07
C SER A 60 1.21 -1.18 -17.56
N SER A 61 0.33 -2.03 -17.01
CA SER A 61 0.20 -3.44 -17.43
C SER A 61 -1.15 -3.79 -18.09
N VAL A 62 -1.88 -2.82 -18.66
CA VAL A 62 -3.07 -3.07 -19.49
C VAL A 62 -2.70 -3.13 -20.97
#